data_AF-A0A3G6IXP4-F1
#
_entry.id   AF-A0A3G6IXP4-F1
#
_cell.length_a   1.000
_cell.length_b   1.000
_cell.length_c   1.000
_cell.angle_alpha   90.00
_cell.angle_beta   90.00
_cell.angle_gamma   90.00
#
_symmetry.space_group_name_H-M   'P 1'
#
loop_
_entity.id
_entity.type
_entity.pdbx_description
1 polymer ?
#
loop_
_entity_poly.entity_id
_entity_poly.type
_entity_poly.pdbx_seq_one_letter_code
_entity_poly.pdbx_strand_id
1 'polypeptide(L)'
;MCEKLPSHAVSGKIMGMEHAQWMQQITEDSVRSAAKKIDVAPRTLATQLEKGRISPENVIAIAVAYDHHPVGALVDTGYLDAKWAEQVDPARALRSVTEKQLADEVLRRMELGVEHGGALDTPVDELASRRTNGGTRSEVPSYDGTVREWDDTTLHAADSSPDEQAERERRGENLFD
;
A
#
# COMPACT_ATOMS: atom_id res chain seq x y z
N MET A 1 42.30 -24.65 38.45
CA MET A 1 42.04 -23.25 38.04
C MET A 1 40.92 -23.29 37.01
N CYS A 2 39.70 -22.94 37.41
CA CYS A 2 38.57 -22.78 36.50
C CYS A 2 38.49 -21.29 36.15
N GLU A 3 38.90 -20.97 34.92
CA GLU A 3 38.87 -19.62 34.37
C GLU A 3 37.41 -19.28 34.08
N LYS A 4 36.81 -18.42 34.92
CA LYS A 4 35.44 -17.93 34.72
C LYS A 4 35.46 -16.95 33.55
N LEU A 5 34.89 -17.37 32.42
CA LEU A 5 34.56 -16.50 31.30
C LEU A 5 33.63 -15.37 31.79
N PRO A 6 33.88 -14.10 31.41
CA PRO A 6 33.01 -13.00 31.79
C PRO A 6 31.65 -13.13 31.10
N SER A 7 30.61 -13.20 31.93
CA SER A 7 29.21 -13.15 31.55
C SER A 7 28.93 -11.91 30.69
N HIS A 8 28.62 -12.13 29.40
CA HIS A 8 28.05 -11.13 28.50
C HIS A 8 26.68 -10.68 29.01
N ALA A 9 26.64 -9.73 29.95
CA ALA A 9 25.46 -8.93 30.21
C ALA A 9 25.58 -7.64 29.37
N VAL A 10 25.32 -7.74 28.07
CA VAL A 10 25.00 -6.56 27.26
C VAL A 10 23.59 -6.14 27.66
N SER A 11 23.49 -5.34 28.71
CA SER A 11 22.29 -4.55 28.98
C SER A 11 22.20 -3.50 27.87
N GLY A 12 21.69 -3.93 26.71
CA GLY A 12 21.32 -3.06 25.62
C GLY A 12 20.14 -2.22 26.09
N LYS A 13 20.42 -1.08 26.71
CA LYS A 13 19.40 -0.10 27.08
C LYS A 13 18.74 0.36 25.79
N ILE A 14 17.49 -0.05 25.56
CA ILE A 14 16.68 0.49 24.47
C ILE A 14 16.53 1.99 24.75
N MET A 15 17.18 2.81 23.95
CA MET A 15 17.17 4.27 24.07
C MET A 15 15.90 4.82 23.44
N GLY A 16 14.74 4.56 24.07
CA GLY A 16 13.47 5.20 23.73
C GLY A 16 13.40 6.61 24.31
N MET A 17 12.70 7.51 23.63
CA MET A 17 12.32 8.81 24.17
C MET A 17 11.29 8.68 25.29
N GLU A 18 11.20 9.69 26.13
CA GLU A 18 10.19 9.73 27.19
C GLU A 18 8.77 9.77 26.58
N HIS A 19 7.82 9.01 27.14
CA HIS A 19 6.46 8.95 26.61
C HIS A 19 5.74 10.30 26.59
N ALA A 20 6.06 11.22 27.49
CA ALA A 20 5.50 12.58 27.48
C ALA A 20 6.05 13.42 26.32
N GLN A 21 7.35 13.34 26.06
CA GLN A 21 7.97 13.96 24.90
C GLN A 21 7.43 13.38 23.59
N TRP A 22 7.28 12.06 23.51
CA TRP A 22 6.69 11.38 22.36
C TRP A 22 5.28 11.89 22.08
N MET A 23 4.43 11.97 23.11
CA MET A 23 3.04 12.48 22.98
C MET A 23 3.01 13.91 22.41
N GLN A 24 3.93 14.78 22.84
CA GLN A 24 4.02 16.16 22.33
C GLN A 24 4.50 16.25 20.88
N GLN A 25 5.25 15.26 20.38
CA GLN A 25 5.69 15.23 18.99
C GLN A 25 4.59 14.80 18.02
N ILE A 26 3.74 13.86 18.44
CA ILE A 26 2.70 13.29 17.58
C ILE A 26 1.39 14.09 17.59
N THR A 27 1.16 14.92 18.61
CA THR A 27 -0.07 15.70 18.70
C THR A 27 0.09 16.96 19.55
N GLU A 28 -0.61 18.02 19.15
CA GLU A 28 -0.81 19.25 19.94
C GLU A 28 -2.06 19.14 20.85
N ASP A 29 -2.85 18.07 20.70
CA ASP A 29 -4.07 17.87 21.45
C ASP A 29 -3.81 17.64 22.95
N SER A 30 -4.78 18.03 23.77
CA SER A 30 -4.75 17.70 25.19
C SER A 30 -4.80 16.18 25.42
N VAL A 31 -4.18 15.69 26.50
CA VAL A 31 -4.24 14.28 26.94
C VAL A 31 -5.67 13.76 27.02
N ARG A 32 -6.62 14.62 27.41
CA ARG A 32 -8.05 14.28 27.48
C ARG A 32 -8.67 14.07 26.10
N SER A 33 -8.30 14.90 25.13
CA SER A 33 -8.75 14.78 23.74
C SER A 33 -8.20 13.50 23.09
N ALA A 34 -6.89 13.24 23.28
CA ALA A 34 -6.24 12.02 22.81
C ALA A 34 -6.90 10.76 23.42
N ALA A 35 -7.13 10.77 24.74
CA ALA A 35 -7.80 9.66 25.44
C ALA A 35 -9.22 9.39 24.90
N LYS A 36 -9.99 10.45 24.63
CA LYS A 36 -11.32 10.32 24.04
C LYS A 36 -11.26 9.73 22.62
N LYS A 37 -10.23 10.08 21.84
CA LYS A 37 -10.06 9.61 20.46
C LYS A 37 -9.75 8.12 20.38
N ILE A 38 -9.04 7.58 21.37
CA ILE A 38 -8.68 6.16 21.49
C ILE A 38 -9.66 5.35 22.38
N ASP A 39 -10.78 5.95 22.79
CA ASP A 39 -11.78 5.36 23.69
C ASP A 39 -11.22 4.84 25.03
N VAL A 40 -10.26 5.57 25.61
CA VAL A 40 -9.67 5.27 26.93
C VAL A 40 -10.12 6.32 27.94
N ALA A 41 -10.37 5.90 29.19
CA ALA A 41 -10.68 6.83 30.26
C ALA A 41 -9.56 7.88 30.42
N PRO A 42 -9.85 9.21 30.36
CA PRO A 42 -8.83 10.26 30.41
C PRO A 42 -7.91 10.18 31.63
N ARG A 43 -8.45 9.71 32.76
CA ARG A 43 -7.70 9.52 33.99
C ARG A 43 -6.65 8.41 33.86
N THR A 44 -6.94 7.35 33.12
CA THR A 44 -6.00 6.26 32.87
C THR A 44 -4.79 6.75 32.08
N LEU A 45 -5.03 7.48 30.98
CA LEU A 45 -3.95 8.00 30.15
C LEU A 45 -3.12 9.06 30.89
N ALA A 46 -3.77 9.94 31.65
CA ALA A 46 -3.07 10.93 32.47
C ALA A 46 -2.17 10.27 33.53
N THR A 47 -2.67 9.26 34.26
CA THR A 47 -1.86 8.55 35.26
C THR A 47 -0.70 7.76 34.62
N GLN A 48 -0.88 7.22 33.42
CA GLN A 48 0.21 6.58 32.67
C GLN A 48 1.31 7.60 32.29
N LEU A 49 0.91 8.81 31.89
CA LEU A 49 1.82 9.89 31.59
C LEU A 49 2.58 10.38 32.83
N GLU A 50 1.89 10.56 33.96
CA GLU A 50 2.51 10.90 35.25
C GLU A 50 3.53 9.87 35.72
N LYS A 51 3.28 8.59 35.41
CA LYS A 51 4.21 7.48 35.70
C LYS A 51 5.35 7.38 34.67
N GLY A 52 5.36 8.22 33.64
CA GLY A 52 6.35 8.22 32.57
C GLY A 52 6.29 6.97 31.68
N ARG A 53 5.15 6.26 31.64
CA ARG A 53 5.00 5.03 30.86
C ARG A 53 3.57 4.84 30.37
N ILE A 54 3.36 5.04 29.08
CA ILE A 54 2.11 4.70 28.38
C ILE A 54 2.17 3.24 27.97
N SER A 55 1.10 2.47 28.16
CA SER A 55 1.10 1.05 27.77
C SER A 55 1.26 0.91 26.25
N PRO A 56 1.93 -0.15 25.75
CA PRO A 56 2.18 -0.30 24.31
C PRO A 56 0.89 -0.36 23.50
N GLU A 57 -0.20 -0.90 24.04
CA GLU A 57 -1.52 -0.93 23.40
C GLU A 57 -2.04 0.50 23.18
N ASN A 58 -1.91 1.36 24.19
CA ASN A 58 -2.30 2.76 24.09
C ASN A 58 -1.38 3.53 23.14
N VAL A 59 -0.08 3.24 23.11
CA VAL A 59 0.86 3.83 22.15
C VAL A 59 0.43 3.53 20.71
N ILE A 60 0.08 2.28 20.42
CA ILE A 60 -0.42 1.85 19.11
C ILE A 60 -1.73 2.55 18.77
N ALA A 61 -2.70 2.55 19.70
CA ALA A 61 -4.01 3.17 19.49
C ALA A 61 -3.89 4.67 19.19
N ILE A 62 -3.01 5.37 19.93
CA ILE A 62 -2.74 6.79 19.71
C ILE A 62 -2.06 6.99 18.36
N ALA A 63 -1.05 6.19 18.02
CA ALA A 63 -0.35 6.31 16.73
C ALA A 63 -1.34 6.17 15.56
N VAL A 64 -2.21 5.15 15.59
CA VAL A 64 -3.25 4.94 14.56
C VAL A 64 -4.25 6.09 14.53
N ALA A 65 -4.68 6.61 15.68
CA ALA A 65 -5.63 7.71 15.75
C ALA A 65 -5.10 9.03 15.19
N TYR A 66 -3.78 9.21 15.15
CA TYR A 66 -3.10 10.39 14.60
C TYR A 66 -2.38 10.12 13.27
N ASP A 67 -2.68 9.01 12.60
CA ASP A 67 -2.09 8.61 11.32
C ASP A 67 -0.55 8.50 11.34
N HIS A 68 -0.01 8.13 12.50
CA HIS A 68 1.40 7.83 12.70
C HIS A 68 1.65 6.32 12.62
N HIS A 69 2.81 5.96 12.09
CA HIS A 69 3.18 4.55 11.93
C HIS A 69 3.32 3.85 13.30
N PRO A 70 2.51 2.82 13.61
CA PRO A 70 2.46 2.23 14.96
C PRO A 70 3.76 1.54 15.35
N VAL A 71 4.47 0.92 14.41
CA VAL A 71 5.79 0.32 14.68
C VAL A 71 6.84 1.41 14.96
N GLY A 72 6.75 2.56 14.29
CA GLY A 72 7.64 3.69 14.54
C GLY A 72 7.44 4.23 15.95
N ALA A 73 6.19 4.41 16.36
CA ALA A 73 5.83 4.82 17.71
C ALA A 73 6.37 3.85 18.79
N LEU A 74 6.36 2.54 18.54
CA LEU A 74 6.93 1.55 19.46
C LEU A 74 8.45 1.63 19.56
N VAL A 75 9.14 1.99 18.47
CA VAL A 75 10.59 2.25 18.52
C VAL A 75 10.88 3.52 19.29
N ASP A 76 10.16 4.60 18.96
CA ASP A 76 10.36 5.90 19.58
C ASP A 76 10.14 5.80 21.10
N THR A 77 9.09 5.11 21.54
CA THR A 77 8.79 4.88 22.97
C THR A 77 9.65 3.80 23.65
N GLY A 78 10.56 3.15 22.91
CA GLY A 78 11.49 2.15 23.44
C GLY A 78 10.88 0.77 23.74
N TYR A 79 9.69 0.49 23.20
CA TYR A 79 9.07 -0.84 23.26
C TYR A 79 9.61 -1.81 22.20
N LEU A 80 10.16 -1.28 21.11
CA LEU A 80 10.75 -2.06 20.03
C LEU A 80 12.16 -1.54 19.70
N ASP A 81 13.09 -2.46 19.43
CA ASP A 81 14.42 -2.10 18.95
C ASP A 81 14.34 -1.69 17.46
N ALA A 82 15.01 -0.59 17.09
CA ALA A 82 14.98 -0.03 15.74
C ALA A 82 15.36 -1.06 14.65
N LYS A 83 16.24 -2.02 14.97
CA LYS A 83 16.63 -3.10 14.04
C LYS A 83 15.45 -3.97 13.57
N TRP A 84 14.36 -4.02 14.34
CA TRP A 84 13.14 -4.77 13.99
C TRP A 84 12.12 -3.90 13.26
N ALA A 85 12.32 -2.58 13.19
CA ALA A 85 11.37 -1.64 12.60
C ALA A 85 11.75 -1.14 11.20
N GLU A 86 13.02 -1.32 10.78
CA GLU A 86 13.50 -0.99 9.43
C GLU A 86 12.65 -1.60 8.30
N GLN A 87 11.90 -2.67 8.58
CA GLN A 87 11.13 -3.38 7.56
C GLN A 87 9.73 -2.81 7.26
N VAL A 88 9.18 -1.85 8.04
CA VAL A 88 7.71 -1.67 8.05
C VAL A 88 7.17 -0.30 7.65
N ASP A 89 7.97 0.78 7.53
CA ASP A 89 7.46 2.06 7.01
C ASP A 89 7.95 2.30 5.57
N PRO A 90 7.12 2.04 4.53
CA PRO A 90 7.53 2.21 3.14
C PRO A 90 7.90 3.67 2.81
N ALA A 91 7.21 4.65 3.39
CA ALA A 91 7.46 6.06 3.10
C ALA A 91 8.75 6.57 3.76
N ARG A 92 9.12 6.01 4.91
CA ARG A 92 10.40 6.31 5.57
C ARG A 92 11.56 5.53 4.96
N ALA A 93 11.33 4.28 4.55
CA ALA A 93 12.28 3.48 3.79
C ALA A 93 12.63 4.18 2.47
N LEU A 94 11.63 4.62 1.69
CA LEU A 94 11.85 5.37 0.44
C LEU A 94 12.64 6.68 0.64
N ARG A 95 12.42 7.40 1.76
CA ARG A 95 13.18 8.63 2.07
C ARG A 95 14.65 8.41 2.42
N SER A 96 15.01 7.20 2.83
CA SER A 96 16.40 6.82 3.14
C SER A 96 17.16 6.27 1.93
N VAL A 97 16.45 5.95 0.85
CA VAL A 97 17.01 5.44 -0.41
C VAL A 97 17.58 6.61 -1.20
N THR A 98 18.77 6.43 -1.79
CA THR A 98 19.36 7.45 -2.65
C THR A 98 18.62 7.54 -3.98
N GLU A 99 18.62 8.72 -4.64
CA GLU A 99 17.99 8.91 -5.96
C GLU A 99 18.48 7.88 -6.99
N LYS A 100 19.74 7.48 -6.92
CA LYS A 100 20.30 6.44 -7.79
C LYS A 100 19.65 5.07 -7.56
N GLN A 101 19.54 4.65 -6.30
CA GLN A 101 18.91 3.38 -5.95
C GLN A 101 17.41 3.38 -6.29
N LEU A 102 16.74 4.54 -6.15
CA LEU A 102 15.34 4.70 -6.53
C LEU A 102 15.18 4.58 -8.05
N ALA A 103 16.05 5.23 -8.83
CA ALA A 103 16.06 5.12 -10.29
C ALA A 103 16.33 3.69 -10.76
N ASP A 104 17.29 3.00 -10.15
CA ASP A 104 17.63 1.60 -10.47
C ASP A 104 16.44 0.66 -10.18
N GLU A 105 15.73 0.85 -9.07
CA GLU A 105 14.54 0.04 -8.73
C GLU A 105 13.35 0.34 -9.64
N VAL A 106 13.12 1.60 -10.03
CA VAL A 106 12.09 1.95 -11.00
C VAL A 106 12.41 1.34 -12.36
N LEU A 107 13.65 1.46 -12.84
CA LEU A 107 14.09 0.86 -14.10
C LEU A 107 13.90 -0.67 -14.08
N ARG A 108 14.34 -1.34 -13.02
CA ARG A 108 14.14 -2.79 -12.85
C ARG A 108 12.66 -3.18 -12.91
N ARG A 109 11.76 -2.42 -12.28
CA ARG A 109 10.30 -2.68 -12.34
C ARG A 109 9.74 -2.45 -13.73
N MET A 110 10.22 -1.43 -14.43
CA MET A 110 9.85 -1.18 -15.81
C MET A 110 10.30 -2.34 -16.70
N GLU A 111 11.54 -2.81 -16.57
CA GLU A 111 12.06 -3.98 -17.31
C GLU A 111 11.27 -5.26 -17.01
N LEU A 112 10.94 -5.51 -15.74
CA LEU A 112 10.13 -6.66 -15.31
C LEU A 112 8.70 -6.58 -15.85
N GLY A 113 8.13 -5.38 -15.95
CA GLY A 113 6.81 -5.15 -16.55
C GLY A 113 6.81 -5.19 -18.08
N VAL A 114 7.99 -5.21 -18.73
CA VAL A 114 8.16 -5.18 -20.18
C VAL A 114 8.23 -6.58 -20.82
N GLU A 115 7.79 -7.62 -20.10
CA GLU A 115 7.37 -8.88 -20.72
C GLU A 115 6.24 -8.69 -21.77
N HIS A 116 5.63 -7.51 -21.84
CA HIS A 116 4.71 -7.07 -22.90
C HIS A 116 5.32 -6.12 -23.95
N GLY A 117 6.60 -6.31 -24.28
CA GLY A 117 7.18 -5.88 -25.56
C GLY A 117 7.29 -4.37 -25.81
N GLY A 118 8.47 -3.81 -25.50
CA GLY A 118 9.19 -3.01 -26.49
C GLY A 118 9.14 -1.48 -26.42
N ALA A 119 9.11 -0.86 -25.23
CA ALA A 119 9.06 0.61 -25.12
C ALA A 119 10.21 1.29 -24.37
N LEU A 120 11.13 0.57 -23.70
CA LEU A 120 12.18 1.21 -22.90
C LEU A 120 13.46 1.52 -23.67
N ASP A 121 13.80 0.66 -24.64
CA ASP A 121 15.02 0.81 -25.45
C ASP A 121 14.79 1.60 -26.75
N THR A 122 13.53 1.95 -27.05
CA THR A 122 13.22 2.76 -28.24
C THR A 122 13.51 4.23 -27.94
N PRO A 123 14.28 4.94 -28.78
CA PRO A 123 14.50 6.37 -28.63
C PRO A 123 13.17 7.13 -28.49
N VAL A 124 13.13 8.13 -27.60
CA VAL A 124 11.91 8.91 -27.32
C VAL A 124 11.36 9.55 -28.60
N ASP A 125 12.23 10.00 -29.49
CA ASP A 125 11.86 10.62 -30.78
C ASP A 125 11.16 9.63 -31.72
N GLU A 126 11.56 8.36 -31.69
CA GLU A 126 10.91 7.29 -32.47
C GLU A 126 9.55 6.89 -31.87
N LEU A 127 9.42 6.86 -30.54
CA LEU A 127 8.14 6.63 -29.86
C LEU A 127 7.15 7.77 -30.13
N ALA A 128 7.63 9.02 -30.09
CA ALA A 128 6.83 10.19 -30.45
C ALA A 128 6.36 10.09 -31.91
N SER A 129 7.25 9.70 -32.82
CA SER A 129 6.94 9.49 -34.24
C SER A 129 5.97 8.33 -34.49
N ARG A 130 6.02 7.25 -33.71
CA ARG A 130 5.03 6.15 -33.79
C ARG A 130 3.65 6.57 -33.29
N ARG A 131 3.56 7.44 -32.29
CA ARG A 131 2.25 7.97 -31.83
C ARG A 131 1.62 8.90 -32.86
N THR A 132 2.43 9.64 -33.60
CA THR A 132 1.93 10.54 -34.66
C THR A 132 1.62 9.80 -35.97
N ASN A 133 2.39 8.75 -36.32
CA ASN A 133 2.15 7.94 -37.52
C ASN A 133 1.23 6.72 -37.30
N GLY A 134 1.09 6.25 -36.06
CA GLY A 134 0.30 5.07 -35.66
C GLY A 134 -1.20 5.34 -35.57
N GLY A 135 -1.73 6.10 -36.54
CA GLY A 135 -3.15 6.30 -36.76
C GLY A 135 -3.86 5.09 -37.34
N THR A 136 -3.43 3.86 -37.07
CA THR A 136 -4.34 2.70 -37.06
C THR A 136 -4.84 2.52 -35.64
N ARG A 137 -5.62 3.51 -35.20
CA ARG A 137 -6.71 3.27 -34.27
C ARG A 137 -7.50 2.13 -34.92
N SER A 138 -7.58 0.96 -34.28
CA SER A 138 -8.57 -0.04 -34.65
C SER A 138 -9.85 0.74 -34.95
N GLU A 139 -10.39 0.63 -36.16
CA GLU A 139 -11.60 1.31 -36.55
C GLU A 139 -12.72 0.83 -35.63
N VAL A 140 -12.80 1.40 -34.43
CA VAL A 140 -14.05 1.51 -33.71
C VAL A 140 -14.87 2.38 -34.65
N PRO A 141 -15.91 1.83 -35.31
CA PRO A 141 -16.70 2.61 -36.24
C PRO A 141 -17.12 3.88 -35.50
N SER A 142 -16.79 5.05 -36.06
CA SER A 142 -17.30 6.30 -35.53
C SER A 142 -18.81 6.19 -35.57
N TYR A 143 -19.44 6.05 -34.40
CA TYR A 143 -20.90 6.04 -34.27
C TYR A 143 -21.39 7.44 -34.65
N ASP A 144 -21.70 7.61 -35.93
CA ASP A 144 -22.12 8.87 -36.57
C ASP A 144 -23.59 9.20 -36.27
N GLY A 145 -24.24 8.44 -35.38
CA GLY A 145 -25.65 8.57 -35.04
C GLY A 145 -26.60 8.15 -36.17
N THR A 146 -26.09 7.61 -37.28
CA THR A 146 -26.94 7.08 -38.34
C THR A 146 -27.44 5.70 -37.95
N VAL A 147 -28.77 5.53 -37.89
CA VAL A 147 -29.39 4.22 -37.75
C VAL A 147 -29.25 3.51 -39.09
N ARG A 148 -28.29 2.59 -39.18
CA ARG A 148 -28.17 1.69 -40.34
C ARG A 148 -29.12 0.52 -40.15
N GLU A 149 -29.55 -0.05 -41.28
CA GLU A 149 -30.27 -1.31 -41.26
C GLU A 149 -29.40 -2.39 -40.62
N TRP A 150 -30.03 -3.23 -39.79
CA TRP A 150 -29.34 -4.28 -39.05
C TRP A 150 -28.77 -5.33 -40.00
N ASP A 151 -27.46 -5.60 -39.89
CA ASP A 151 -26.74 -6.58 -40.70
C ASP A 151 -26.37 -7.80 -39.85
N ASP A 152 -27.14 -8.88 -40.00
CA ASP A 152 -26.94 -10.15 -39.29
C ASP A 152 -25.60 -10.84 -39.61
N THR A 153 -24.83 -10.37 -40.60
CA THR A 153 -23.53 -10.96 -40.95
C THR A 153 -22.35 -10.37 -40.18
N THR A 154 -22.54 -9.25 -39.49
CA THR A 154 -21.49 -8.61 -38.69
C THR A 154 -21.38 -9.28 -37.32
N LEU A 155 -20.19 -9.78 -36.96
CA LEU A 155 -19.93 -10.34 -35.63
C LEU A 155 -20.03 -9.23 -34.57
N HIS A 156 -21.03 -9.35 -33.70
CA HIS A 156 -21.27 -8.39 -32.63
C HIS A 156 -20.69 -8.93 -31.32
N ALA A 157 -20.22 -8.06 -30.43
CA ALA A 157 -19.58 -8.46 -29.16
C ALA A 157 -20.45 -9.36 -28.24
N ALA A 158 -21.73 -9.54 -28.56
CA ALA A 158 -22.64 -10.45 -27.88
C ALA A 158 -22.70 -11.87 -28.48
N ASP A 159 -22.18 -12.12 -29.69
CA ASP A 159 -22.24 -13.43 -30.36
C ASP A 159 -21.28 -14.49 -29.77
N SER A 160 -20.30 -14.04 -28.98
CA SER A 160 -19.27 -14.90 -28.41
C SER A 160 -19.74 -15.56 -27.10
N SER A 161 -21.01 -15.36 -26.74
CA SER A 161 -21.66 -16.12 -25.67
C SER A 161 -22.21 -17.44 -26.23
N PRO A 162 -22.22 -18.53 -25.44
CA PRO A 162 -22.89 -19.76 -25.83
C PRO A 162 -24.36 -19.48 -26.16
N ASP A 163 -24.91 -20.17 -27.16
CA ASP A 163 -26.36 -20.20 -27.39
C ASP A 163 -27.03 -20.91 -26.21
N GLU A 164 -27.43 -20.12 -25.22
CA GLU A 164 -28.12 -20.56 -24.00
C GLU A 164 -29.39 -21.36 -24.33
N GLN A 165 -30.06 -21.07 -25.45
CA GLN A 165 -31.27 -21.79 -25.85
C GLN A 165 -30.92 -23.23 -26.28
N ALA A 166 -29.89 -23.39 -27.12
CA ALA A 166 -29.38 -24.70 -27.52
C ALA A 166 -28.79 -25.50 -26.33
N GLU A 167 -28.14 -24.83 -25.38
CA GLU A 167 -27.64 -25.48 -24.16
C GLU A 167 -28.77 -25.95 -23.23
N ARG A 168 -29.87 -25.21 -23.15
CA ARG A 168 -31.05 -25.59 -22.35
C ARG A 168 -31.81 -26.76 -22.97
N GLU A 169 -31.93 -26.78 -24.30
CA GLU A 169 -32.49 -27.93 -25.03
C GLU A 169 -31.63 -29.18 -24.83
N ARG A 170 -30.29 -29.05 -24.85
CA ARG A 170 -29.37 -30.15 -24.50
C ARG A 170 -29.57 -30.63 -23.05
N ARG A 171 -29.90 -29.72 -22.13
CA ARG A 171 -30.24 -30.04 -20.72
C ARG A 171 -31.64 -30.60 -20.53
N GLY A 172 -32.51 -30.58 -21.55
CA GLY A 172 -33.88 -31.09 -21.48
C GLY A 172 -34.84 -30.17 -20.69
N GLU A 173 -34.52 -28.88 -20.57
CA GLU A 173 -35.37 -27.89 -19.91
C GLU A 173 -36.51 -27.47 -20.85
N ASN A 174 -37.74 -27.97 -20.62
CA ASN A 174 -38.93 -27.55 -21.38
C ASN A 174 -39.36 -26.14 -20.98
N LEU A 175 -39.52 -25.24 -21.96
CA LEU A 175 -39.90 -23.83 -21.76
C LEU A 175 -41.41 -23.56 -21.89
N PHE A 176 -42.20 -24.59 -22.18
CA PHE A 176 -43.66 -24.53 -22.23
C PHE A 176 -44.23 -25.43 -21.14
N ASP A 177 -44.89 -24.81 -20.17
CA ASP A 177 -45.81 -25.47 -19.22
C ASP A 177 -47.25 -25.33 -19.77
#